data_AF-A0A1V8T4Q1-F1
#
_entry.id   AF-A0A1V8T4Q1-F1
#
_cell.length_a   1.000
_cell.length_b   1.000
_cell.length_c   1.000
_cell.angle_alpha   90.00
_cell.angle_beta   90.00
_cell.angle_gamma   90.00
#
_symmetry.space_group_name_H-M   'P 1'
#
loop_
_entity.id
_entity.type
_entity.pdbx_description
1 polymer ?
#
loop_
_entity_poly.entity_id
_entity_poly.type
_entity_poly.pdbx_seq_one_letter_code
_entity_poly.pdbx_strand_id
1 'polypeptide(L)'
;PEPTIITSKAATNGGNSLGLDISDGNLVNVLLTATWNNTADDARVNAAARALFSQAGASAKKLGVTNPYLYLNYAAPWQDPIAGYGTANVAALKAASAKYDPSGVFQKQVPGGFKLK
;
A
#
# COMPACT_ATOMS: atom_id res chain seq x y z
N PRO A 1 -5.69 -0.57 -11.52
CA PRO A 1 -5.88 0.90 -11.62
C PRO A 1 -6.98 1.29 -10.64
N GLU A 2 -6.95 2.51 -10.10
CA GLU A 2 -8.00 3.06 -9.22
C GLU A 2 -8.67 4.22 -9.95
N PRO A 3 -9.68 3.97 -10.80
CA PRO A 3 -10.42 5.03 -11.47
C PRO A 3 -11.36 5.76 -10.51
N THR A 4 -11.64 7.04 -10.78
CA THR A 4 -12.50 7.89 -9.93
C THR A 4 -13.94 7.40 -9.80
N ILE A 5 -14.41 6.50 -10.68
CA ILE A 5 -15.73 5.88 -10.52
C ILE A 5 -15.84 5.03 -9.25
N ILE A 6 -14.71 4.45 -8.77
CA ILE A 6 -14.67 3.70 -7.52
C ILE A 6 -14.75 4.67 -6.32
N THR A 7 -13.92 5.72 -6.31
CA THR A 7 -13.87 6.69 -5.20
C THR A 7 -15.14 7.53 -5.12
N SER A 8 -15.75 7.89 -6.25
CA SER A 8 -17.05 8.56 -6.28
C SER A 8 -18.17 7.71 -5.69
N LYS A 9 -18.21 6.42 -6.00
CA LYS A 9 -19.21 5.52 -5.40
C LYS A 9 -18.95 5.35 -3.90
N ALA A 10 -17.69 5.21 -3.49
CA ALA A 10 -17.31 5.13 -2.08
C ALA A 10 -17.76 6.37 -1.29
N ALA A 11 -17.56 7.58 -1.83
CA ALA A 11 -17.98 8.83 -1.18
C ALA A 11 -19.48 8.86 -0.85
N THR A 12 -20.35 8.34 -1.73
CA THR A 12 -21.80 8.24 -1.48
C THR A 12 -22.20 7.15 -0.47
N ASN A 13 -21.27 6.27 -0.10
CA ASN A 13 -21.49 5.10 0.75
C ASN A 13 -20.72 5.17 2.08
N GLY A 14 -20.28 6.36 2.50
CA GLY A 14 -19.54 6.56 3.76
C GLY A 14 -18.01 6.46 3.64
N GLY A 15 -17.47 6.49 2.42
CA GLY A 15 -16.03 6.50 2.14
C GLY A 15 -15.44 5.10 1.90
N ASN A 16 -14.12 5.00 2.02
CA ASN A 16 -13.37 3.75 1.91
C ASN A 16 -12.24 3.71 2.94
N SER A 17 -11.79 2.50 3.28
CA SER A 17 -10.71 2.29 4.26
C SER A 17 -9.30 2.46 3.69
N LEU A 18 -9.16 2.85 2.41
CA LEU A 18 -7.89 2.95 1.70
C LEU A 18 -7.34 4.38 1.65
N GLY A 19 -8.10 5.37 2.13
CA GLY A 19 -7.69 6.78 2.12
C GLY A 19 -7.82 7.47 0.78
N LEU A 20 -8.45 6.83 -0.20
CA LEU A 20 -8.62 7.38 -1.54
C LEU A 20 -9.83 8.32 -1.61
N ASP A 21 -9.69 9.42 -2.33
CA ASP A 21 -10.74 10.40 -2.58
C ASP A 21 -10.92 10.66 -4.08
N ILE A 22 -12.03 11.29 -4.47
CA ILE A 22 -12.25 11.71 -5.86
C ILE A 22 -11.15 12.69 -6.31
N SER A 23 -10.65 13.54 -5.39
CA SER A 23 -9.60 14.51 -5.65
C SER A 23 -8.23 13.91 -5.98
N ASP A 24 -7.99 12.63 -5.66
CA ASP A 24 -6.78 11.91 -6.07
C ASP A 24 -6.72 11.65 -7.58
N GLY A 25 -7.84 11.81 -8.29
CA GLY A 25 -7.94 11.53 -9.72
C GLY A 25 -7.83 10.04 -10.05
N ASN A 26 -7.52 9.74 -11.31
CA ASN A 26 -7.33 8.36 -11.75
C ASN A 26 -5.91 7.90 -11.41
N LEU A 27 -5.77 6.80 -10.67
CA LEU A 27 -4.47 6.23 -10.31
C LEU A 27 -4.17 4.95 -11.08
N VAL A 28 -2.89 4.68 -11.30
CA VAL A 28 -2.39 3.44 -11.91
C VAL A 28 -1.49 2.72 -10.91
N ASN A 29 -1.80 1.44 -10.65
CA ASN A 29 -0.95 0.58 -9.84
C ASN A 29 0.22 0.08 -10.72
N VAL A 30 1.44 0.35 -10.28
CA VAL A 30 2.67 -0.09 -10.96
C VAL A 30 3.23 -1.28 -10.19
N LEU A 31 3.41 -2.41 -10.89
CA LEU A 31 4.02 -3.62 -10.36
C LEU A 31 5.39 -3.83 -11.01
N LEU A 32 6.42 -4.02 -10.19
CA LEU A 32 7.71 -4.52 -10.63
C LEU A 32 7.77 -6.02 -10.37
N THR A 33 7.90 -6.80 -11.45
CA THR A 33 8.21 -8.22 -11.37
C THR A 33 9.60 -8.45 -11.95
N ALA A 34 10.47 -9.09 -11.18
CA ALA A 34 11.79 -9.51 -11.62
C ALA A 34 11.95 -11.00 -11.34
N THR A 35 12.62 -11.71 -12.23
CA THR A 35 12.96 -13.13 -12.08
C THR A 35 14.43 -13.32 -12.39
N TRP A 36 15.07 -14.24 -11.67
CA TRP A 36 16.49 -14.58 -11.82
C TRP A 36 16.70 -16.02 -11.37
N ASN A 37 17.76 -16.65 -11.87
CA ASN A 37 17.96 -18.09 -11.72
C ASN A 37 18.84 -18.48 -10.52
N ASN A 38 19.64 -17.54 -10.00
CA ASN A 38 20.63 -17.82 -8.96
C ASN A 38 20.29 -17.08 -7.67
N THR A 39 20.08 -17.81 -6.58
CA THR A 39 19.78 -17.22 -5.25
C THR A 39 20.88 -16.28 -4.74
N ALA A 40 22.11 -16.40 -5.24
CA ALA A 40 23.18 -15.45 -4.95
C ALA A 40 22.89 -14.02 -5.43
N ASP A 41 21.96 -13.84 -6.39
CA ASP A 41 21.58 -12.53 -6.92
C ASP A 41 20.46 -11.85 -6.11
N ASP A 42 19.86 -12.52 -5.12
CA ASP A 42 18.72 -11.99 -4.34
C ASP A 42 19.00 -10.59 -3.79
N ALA A 43 20.14 -10.41 -3.13
CA ALA A 43 20.51 -9.12 -2.54
C ALA A 43 20.67 -8.03 -3.60
N ARG A 44 21.30 -8.38 -4.74
CA ARG A 44 21.52 -7.45 -5.85
C ARG A 44 20.21 -7.02 -6.50
N VAL A 45 19.31 -7.96 -6.78
CA VAL A 45 18.02 -7.66 -7.41
C VAL A 45 17.12 -6.86 -6.46
N ASN A 46 17.07 -7.22 -5.17
CA ASN A 46 16.31 -6.45 -4.18
C ASN A 46 16.85 -5.02 -4.02
N ALA A 47 18.17 -4.83 -4.04
CA ALA A 47 18.78 -3.50 -3.98
C ALA A 47 18.42 -2.67 -5.23
N ALA A 48 18.49 -3.26 -6.42
CA ALA A 48 18.10 -2.61 -7.67
C ALA A 48 16.60 -2.22 -7.68
N ALA A 49 15.72 -3.11 -7.20
CA ALA A 49 14.29 -2.83 -7.08
C ALA A 49 14.02 -1.65 -6.12
N ARG A 50 14.65 -1.64 -4.94
CA ARG A 50 14.54 -0.52 -3.99
C ARG A 50 15.02 0.80 -4.58
N ALA A 51 16.15 0.78 -5.28
CA ALA A 51 16.69 1.97 -5.94
C ALA A 51 15.75 2.49 -7.02
N LEU A 52 15.14 1.60 -7.81
CA LEU A 52 14.15 1.95 -8.83
C LEU A 52 12.92 2.63 -8.21
N PHE A 53 12.31 2.03 -7.18
CA PHE A 53 11.14 2.62 -6.51
C PHE A 53 11.48 3.96 -5.85
N SER A 54 12.66 4.10 -5.25
CA SER A 54 13.10 5.37 -4.67
C SER A 54 13.24 6.47 -5.73
N GLN A 55 13.84 6.15 -6.87
CA GLN A 55 14.01 7.11 -7.97
C GLN A 55 12.67 7.47 -8.62
N ALA A 56 11.82 6.48 -8.88
CA ALA A 56 10.48 6.70 -9.42
C ALA A 56 9.64 7.57 -8.47
N GLY A 57 9.67 7.30 -7.17
CA GLY A 57 8.99 8.11 -6.16
C GLY A 57 9.52 9.54 -6.08
N ALA A 58 10.84 9.75 -6.20
CA ALA A 58 11.43 11.09 -6.26
C ALA A 58 10.99 11.85 -7.52
N SER A 59 10.92 11.19 -8.67
CA SER A 59 10.43 11.78 -9.93
C SER A 59 8.95 12.12 -9.84
N ALA A 60 8.11 11.22 -9.31
CA ALA A 60 6.68 11.48 -9.11
C ALA A 60 6.45 12.68 -8.19
N LYS A 61 7.28 12.86 -7.15
CA LYS A 61 7.20 14.02 -6.25
C LYS A 61 7.53 15.32 -6.97
N LYS A 62 8.62 15.32 -7.77
CA LYS A 62 9.02 16.48 -8.57
C LYS A 62 7.95 16.88 -9.59
N LEU A 63 7.24 15.91 -10.16
CA LEU A 63 6.16 16.12 -11.12
C LEU A 63 4.82 16.47 -10.47
N GLY A 64 4.71 16.41 -9.13
CA GLY A 64 3.45 16.68 -8.42
C GLY A 64 2.38 15.59 -8.62
N VAL A 65 2.76 14.37 -9.00
CA VAL A 65 1.85 13.25 -9.30
C VAL A 65 1.96 12.09 -8.30
N THR A 66 2.55 12.34 -7.12
CA THR A 66 2.68 11.31 -6.09
C THR A 66 1.37 11.12 -5.36
N ASN A 67 1.02 9.87 -5.07
CA ASN A 67 -0.05 9.51 -4.15
C ASN A 67 0.53 8.63 -3.02
N PRO A 68 0.11 8.81 -1.75
CA PRO A 68 0.58 7.98 -0.64
C PRO A 68 0.05 6.54 -0.67
N TYR A 69 -1.04 6.28 -1.41
CA TYR A 69 -1.63 4.94 -1.54
C TYR A 69 -0.66 3.96 -2.20
N LEU A 70 -0.50 2.80 -1.56
CA LEU A 70 0.18 1.64 -2.13
C LEU A 70 -0.77 0.45 -2.13
N TYR A 71 -0.89 -0.20 -3.27
CA TYR A 71 -1.70 -1.41 -3.38
C TYR A 71 -1.05 -2.57 -2.62
N LEU A 72 -1.64 -2.93 -1.48
CA LEU A 72 -1.06 -3.87 -0.50
C LEU A 72 -0.67 -5.21 -1.11
N ASN A 73 -1.46 -5.74 -2.05
CA ASN A 73 -1.19 -7.03 -2.68
C ASN A 73 0.09 -7.05 -3.53
N TYR A 74 0.57 -5.88 -3.96
CA TYR A 74 1.80 -5.73 -4.77
C TYR A 74 2.95 -5.09 -3.98
N ALA A 75 2.74 -4.78 -2.70
CA ALA A 75 3.76 -4.14 -1.88
C ALA A 75 4.86 -5.14 -1.50
N ALA A 76 6.11 -4.74 -1.71
CA ALA A 76 7.27 -5.49 -1.28
C ALA A 76 7.44 -5.44 0.25
N PRO A 77 8.15 -6.41 0.88
CA PRO A 77 8.27 -6.48 2.34
C PRO A 77 8.88 -5.24 3.02
N TRP A 78 9.58 -4.38 2.29
CA TRP A 78 10.20 -3.15 2.78
C TRP A 78 9.32 -1.89 2.62
N GLN A 79 8.14 -2.03 2.04
CA GLN A 79 7.18 -0.93 1.91
C GLN A 79 6.21 -0.92 3.11
N ASP A 80 5.51 0.19 3.30
CA ASP A 80 4.45 0.32 4.31
C ASP A 80 3.15 0.79 3.63
N PRO A 81 2.35 -0.13 3.07
CA PRO A 81 1.14 0.24 2.35
C PRO A 81 0.03 0.75 3.27
N ILE A 82 -0.01 0.30 4.53
CA ILE A 82 -1.08 0.66 5.48
C ILE A 82 -0.92 2.14 5.90
N ALA A 83 0.31 2.63 6.07
CA ALA A 83 0.54 4.05 6.36
C ALA A 83 -0.04 4.99 5.28
N GLY A 84 -0.12 4.52 4.04
CA GLY A 84 -0.69 5.26 2.91
C GLY A 84 -2.19 5.52 3.00
N TYR A 85 -2.92 4.81 3.87
CA TYR A 85 -4.39 4.93 3.97
C TYR A 85 -4.84 6.17 4.76
N GLY A 86 -3.90 6.91 5.36
CA GLY A 86 -4.18 8.07 6.19
C GLY A 86 -4.47 7.70 7.65
N THR A 87 -4.11 8.60 8.55
CA THR A 87 -4.14 8.35 10.02
C THR A 87 -5.53 7.99 10.53
N ALA A 88 -6.59 8.63 10.01
CA ALA A 88 -7.97 8.35 10.39
C ALA A 88 -8.40 6.92 10.03
N ASN A 89 -8.10 6.47 8.80
CA ASN A 89 -8.45 5.11 8.38
C ASN A 89 -7.61 4.06 9.10
N VAL A 90 -6.30 4.31 9.30
CA VAL A 90 -5.46 3.41 10.09
C VAL A 90 -5.98 3.27 11.52
N ALA A 91 -6.41 4.37 12.15
CA ALA A 91 -7.02 4.33 13.48
C ALA A 91 -8.34 3.54 13.48
N ALA A 92 -9.20 3.73 12.47
CA ALA A 92 -10.44 2.97 12.32
C ALA A 92 -10.18 1.46 12.12
N LEU A 93 -9.18 1.10 11.31
CA LEU A 93 -8.78 -0.29 11.10
C LEU A 93 -8.25 -0.92 12.39
N LYS A 94 -7.43 -0.20 13.16
CA LYS A 94 -6.97 -0.65 14.48
C LYS A 94 -8.13 -0.85 15.45
N ALA A 95 -9.08 0.07 15.50
CA ALA A 95 -10.26 -0.04 16.34
C ALA A 95 -11.14 -1.25 15.94
N ALA A 96 -11.34 -1.47 14.64
CA ALA A 96 -12.04 -2.64 14.13
C ALA A 96 -11.31 -3.94 14.49
N SER A 97 -9.98 -3.99 14.34
CA SER A 97 -9.17 -5.14 14.74
C SER A 97 -9.32 -5.43 16.22
N ALA A 98 -9.26 -4.42 17.10
CA ALA A 98 -9.41 -4.62 18.54
C ALA A 98 -10.82 -5.10 18.94
N LYS A 99 -11.85 -4.60 18.23
CA LYS A 99 -13.24 -4.97 18.50
C LYS A 99 -13.57 -6.42 18.08
N TYR A 100 -13.10 -6.83 16.91
CA TYR A 100 -13.52 -8.11 16.30
C TYR A 100 -12.47 -9.22 16.41
N ASP A 101 -11.20 -8.88 16.65
CA ASP A 101 -10.11 -9.83 16.95
C ASP A 101 -9.35 -9.36 18.21
N PRO A 102 -9.99 -9.39 19.40
CA PRO A 102 -9.40 -8.88 20.63
C PRO A 102 -8.13 -9.64 21.05
N SER A 103 -8.00 -10.91 20.66
CA SER A 103 -6.79 -11.70 20.90
C SER A 103 -5.65 -11.38 19.92
N GLY A 104 -5.98 -10.75 18.78
CA GLY A 104 -5.05 -10.38 17.73
C GLY A 104 -4.51 -11.59 16.97
N VAL A 105 -5.33 -12.61 16.71
CA VAL A 105 -4.94 -13.79 15.91
C VAL A 105 -4.32 -13.37 14.58
N PHE A 106 -4.95 -12.44 13.85
CA PHE A 106 -4.45 -12.02 12.53
C PHE A 106 -3.22 -11.10 12.62
N GLN A 107 -3.06 -10.41 13.76
CA GLN A 107 -1.91 -9.56 14.02
C GLN A 107 -0.68 -10.36 14.47
N LYS A 108 -0.87 -11.48 15.18
CA LYS A 108 0.21 -12.23 15.86
C LYS A 108 0.49 -13.62 15.30
N GLN A 109 -0.55 -14.36 14.90
CA GLN A 109 -0.43 -15.79 14.57
C GLN A 109 -0.35 -16.04 13.07
N VAL A 110 -0.89 -15.14 12.24
CA VAL A 110 -0.77 -15.28 10.78
C VAL A 110 0.62 -14.81 10.33
N PRO A 111 1.45 -15.68 9.74
CA PRO A 111 2.78 -15.30 9.26
C PRO A 111 2.68 -14.38 8.05
N GLY A 112 3.64 -13.45 7.94
CA GLY A 112 3.71 -12.50 6.83
C GLY A 112 2.59 -11.47 6.79
N GLY A 113 2.45 -10.83 5.62
CA GLY A 113 1.53 -9.73 5.40
C GLY A 113 1.87 -8.46 6.18
N PHE A 114 1.16 -7.37 5.87
CA PHE A 114 1.30 -6.11 6.59
C PHE A 114 0.35 -6.10 7.79
N LYS A 115 0.88 -5.76 8.96
CA LYS A 115 0.11 -5.73 10.22
C LYS A 115 -0.31 -4.30 10.55
N LEU A 116 -1.43 -4.15 11.26
CA LEU A 116 -1.98 -2.84 11.60
C LEU A 116 -1.18 -2.12 12.70
N LYS A 117 -0.26 -2.81 13.40
CA LYS A 117 0.63 -2.31 14.47
C LYS A 117 0.03 -1.23 15.36
#